data_AF-A0A3D0SB68-F1
#
_entry.id   AF-A0A3D0SB68-F1
#
_cell.length_a   1.000
_cell.length_b   1.000
_cell.length_c   1.000
_cell.angle_alpha   90.00
_cell.angle_beta   90.00
_cell.angle_gamma   90.00
#
_symmetry.space_group_name_H-M   'P 1'
#
loop_
_entity.id
_entity.type
_entity.pdbx_description
1 polymer ?
#
loop_
_entity_poly.entity_id
_entity_poly.type
_entity_poly.pdbx_seq_one_letter_code
_entity_poly.pdbx_strand_id
1 'polypeptide(L)'
;MKDTNTDEIQTLDSKVVYQNRWMTVREDTIGRDDGYRGIYGVVDKPDFVVVIAIDGDDVYLVEQYRYPVKGRHLEFPQGAKEGAETFD
;
A
#
# COMPACT_ATOMS: atom_id res chain seq x y z
N MET A 1 -18.73 10.96 26.52
CA MET A 1 -17.56 11.52 25.83
C MET A 1 -16.31 11.09 26.59
N LYS A 2 -15.65 10.03 26.09
CA LYS A 2 -14.28 9.62 26.38
C LYS A 2 -13.86 8.85 25.12
N ASP A 3 -13.34 9.58 24.15
CA ASP A 3 -12.75 8.98 22.95
C ASP A 3 -11.49 8.25 23.39
N THR A 4 -11.65 6.96 23.65
CA THR A 4 -10.56 6.08 24.07
C THR A 4 -10.05 5.40 22.81
N ASN A 5 -9.46 6.18 21.90
CA ASN A 5 -8.70 5.60 20.80
C ASN A 5 -7.31 5.28 21.32
N THR A 6 -7.23 4.23 22.14
CA THR A 6 -5.95 3.56 22.41
C THR A 6 -5.64 2.82 21.12
N ASP A 7 -4.57 3.19 20.43
CA ASP A 7 -4.15 2.44 19.24
C ASP A 7 -4.02 0.96 19.63
N GLU A 8 -4.88 0.10 19.06
CA GLU A 8 -5.00 -1.34 19.40
C GLU A 8 -3.66 -2.08 19.23
N ILE A 9 -2.73 -1.49 18.47
CA ILE A 9 -1.40 -1.98 18.17
C ILE A 9 -0.42 -0.80 18.20
N GLN A 10 0.62 -0.88 19.04
CA GLN A 10 1.72 0.08 19.09
C GLN A 10 2.97 -0.46 18.39
N THR A 11 3.58 0.31 17.49
CA THR A 11 4.92 0.00 16.96
C THR A 11 5.99 0.28 18.02
N LEU A 12 6.79 -0.74 18.34
CA LEU A 12 7.87 -0.69 19.32
C LEU A 12 9.25 -0.52 18.68
N ASP A 13 9.45 -1.12 17.51
CA ASP A 13 10.68 -1.02 16.71
C ASP A 13 10.34 -1.25 15.23
N SER A 14 11.16 -0.71 14.33
CA SER A 14 10.99 -0.88 12.88
C SER A 14 12.33 -1.12 12.22
N LYS A 15 12.41 -2.16 11.38
CA LYS A 15 13.64 -2.49 10.65
C LYS A 15 13.37 -2.74 9.18
N VAL A 16 14.13 -2.08 8.30
CA VAL A 16 14.14 -2.41 6.86
C VAL A 16 14.80 -3.77 6.66
N VAL A 17 14.05 -4.71 6.07
CA VAL A 17 14.52 -6.08 5.79
C VAL A 17 14.74 -6.33 4.30
N TYR A 18 14.13 -5.51 3.43
CA TYR A 18 14.36 -5.54 2.00
C TYR A 18 14.08 -4.17 1.39
N GLN A 19 14.87 -3.76 0.40
CA GLN A 19 14.65 -2.52 -0.32
C GLN A 19 15.10 -2.65 -1.77
N ASN A 20 14.30 -2.11 -2.68
CA ASN A 20 14.66 -1.91 -4.07
C ASN A 20 14.15 -0.54 -4.56
N ARG A 21 14.29 -0.26 -5.86
CA ARG A 21 13.87 1.03 -6.45
C ARG A 21 12.37 1.30 -6.32
N TRP A 22 11.53 0.27 -6.23
CA TRP A 22 10.07 0.37 -6.28
C TRP A 22 9.40 0.29 -4.92
N MET A 23 10.04 -0.32 -3.93
CA MET A 23 9.46 -0.53 -2.60
C MET A 23 10.50 -0.78 -1.51
N THR A 24 10.08 -0.54 -0.27
CA THR A 24 10.78 -0.94 0.96
C THR A 24 9.90 -1.88 1.75
N VAL A 25 10.45 -2.97 2.27
CA VAL A 25 9.78 -3.86 3.22
C VAL A 25 10.42 -3.65 4.58
N ARG A 26 9.58 -3.34 5.58
CA ARG A 26 9.96 -3.22 6.98
C ARG A 26 9.28 -4.31 7.81
N GLU A 27 10.00 -4.80 8.80
CA GLU A 27 9.43 -5.57 9.90
C GLU A 27 9.28 -4.63 11.08
N ASP A 28 8.03 -4.42 11.49
CA ASP A 28 7.68 -3.64 12.67
C ASP A 28 7.45 -4.61 13.83
N THR A 29 8.20 -4.46 14.91
CA THR A 29 7.88 -5.11 16.19
C THR A 29 6.71 -4.35 16.79
N ILE A 30 5.63 -5.06 17.11
CA ILE A 30 4.42 -4.47 17.68
C ILE A 30 4.14 -4.94 19.11
N GLY A 31 3.45 -4.11 19.88
CA GLY A 31 2.87 -4.43 21.18
C GLY A 31 1.36 -4.18 21.18
N ARG A 32 0.64 -4.88 22.06
CA ARG A 32 -0.78 -4.63 22.36
C ARG A 32 -0.98 -4.49 23.87
N ASP A 33 -2.11 -3.91 24.28
CA ASP A 33 -2.42 -3.65 25.70
C ASP A 33 -2.58 -4.93 26.54
N ASP A 34 -2.86 -6.07 25.92
CA ASP A 34 -2.91 -7.38 26.56
C ASP A 34 -1.50 -8.00 26.81
N GLY A 35 -0.44 -7.28 26.45
CA GLY A 35 0.96 -7.70 26.60
C GLY A 35 1.49 -8.52 25.42
N TYR A 36 0.69 -8.79 24.39
CA TYR A 36 1.16 -9.50 23.20
C TYR A 36 2.26 -8.71 22.48
N ARG A 37 3.27 -9.43 21.98
CA ARG A 37 4.32 -8.90 21.10
C ARG A 37 4.46 -9.74 19.85
N GLY A 38 4.57 -9.10 18.69
CA GLY A 38 4.66 -9.78 17.40
C GLY A 38 5.38 -8.95 16.35
N ILE A 39 5.44 -9.48 15.13
CA ILE A 39 6.02 -8.81 13.97
C ILE A 39 4.89 -8.55 12.95
N TYR A 40 4.87 -7.34 12.38
CA TYR A 40 4.12 -7.00 11.18
C TYR A 40 5.07 -6.71 10.02
N GLY A 41 4.86 -7.36 8.87
CA GLY A 41 5.52 -7.01 7.62
C GLY A 41 4.79 -5.85 6.94
N VAL A 42 5.48 -4.73 6.73
CA VAL A 42 4.94 -3.51 6.12
C VAL A 42 5.66 -3.26 4.80
N VAL A 43 4.89 -3.01 3.73
CA VAL A 43 5.44 -2.64 2.42
C VAL A 43 5.16 -1.17 2.16
N ASP A 44 6.21 -0.36 2.20
CA ASP A 44 6.16 1.01 1.69
C ASP A 44 6.36 1.00 0.18
N LYS A 45 5.46 1.67 -0.52
CA LYS A 45 5.54 1.92 -1.95
C LYS A 45 5.05 3.34 -2.22
N PRO A 46 5.48 3.96 -3.33
CA PRO A 46 4.94 5.26 -3.74
C PRO A 46 3.41 5.23 -3.83
N ASP A 47 2.81 6.40 -3.63
CA ASP A 47 1.40 6.61 -3.92
C ASP A 47 1.13 6.36 -5.41
N PHE A 48 -0.12 6.11 -5.74
CA PHE A 48 -0.54 5.77 -7.09
C PHE A 48 -1.89 6.40 -7.41
N VAL A 49 -2.15 6.56 -8.70
CA VAL A 49 -3.42 7.08 -9.22
C VAL A 49 -4.05 6.01 -10.10
N VAL A 50 -5.37 5.95 -10.05
CA VAL A 50 -6.21 5.18 -10.97
C VAL A 50 -7.11 6.17 -11.70
N VAL A 51 -7.18 6.05 -13.02
CA VAL A 51 -8.03 6.89 -13.87
C VAL A 51 -9.24 6.09 -14.31
N ILE A 52 -10.43 6.61 -14.02
CA ILE A 52 -11.69 6.06 -14.53
C ILE A 52 -12.19 7.01 -15.61
N ALA A 53 -11.99 6.62 -16.88
CA ALA A 53 -12.49 7.38 -18.02
C ALA A 53 -13.94 6.95 -18.32
N ILE A 54 -14.86 7.92 -18.27
CA ILE A 54 -16.31 7.73 -18.41
C ILE A 54 -16.77 8.43 -19.70
N ASP A 55 -17.56 7.73 -20.52
CA ASP A 55 -18.28 8.30 -21.67
C ASP A 55 -19.71 7.75 -21.69
N GLY A 56 -20.69 8.61 -21.34
CA GLY A 56 -22.07 8.18 -21.11
C GLY A 56 -22.17 7.13 -20.00
N ASP A 57 -22.68 5.95 -20.35
CA ASP A 57 -22.81 4.79 -19.45
C ASP A 57 -21.59 3.84 -19.53
N ASP A 58 -20.62 4.14 -20.39
CA ASP A 58 -19.45 3.29 -20.64
C ASP A 58 -18.22 3.75 -19.83
N VAL A 59 -17.35 2.78 -19.52
CA VAL A 59 -16.02 3.02 -18.96
C VAL A 59 -14.95 2.36 -19.81
N TYR A 60 -13.79 3.02 -19.90
CA TYR A 60 -12.66 2.49 -20.65
C TYR A 60 -11.69 1.73 -19.75
N LEU A 61 -11.27 0.56 -20.23
CA LEU A 61 -10.29 -0.31 -19.60
C LEU A 61 -9.10 -0.53 -20.55
N VAL A 62 -7.97 -0.92 -19.98
CA VAL A 62 -6.79 -1.39 -20.72
C VAL A 62 -6.52 -2.86 -20.39
N GLU A 63 -5.99 -3.60 -21.35
CA GLU A 63 -5.53 -4.97 -21.11
C GLU A 63 -4.02 -4.99 -20.87
N GLN A 64 -3.60 -5.36 -19.67
CA GLN A 64 -2.19 -5.37 -19.27
C GLN A 64 -1.73 -6.75 -18.78
N TYR A 65 -0.52 -7.14 -19.16
CA TYR A 65 0.13 -8.33 -18.59
C TYR A 65 0.71 -8.02 -17.21
N ARG A 66 0.30 -8.78 -16.20
CA ARG A 66 0.78 -8.67 -14.82
C ARG A 66 1.73 -9.82 -14.51
N TYR A 67 3.04 -9.54 -14.56
CA TYR A 67 4.08 -10.53 -14.29
C TYR A 67 3.94 -11.29 -12.95
N PRO A 68 3.54 -10.66 -11.82
CA PRO A 68 3.42 -11.38 -10.54
C PRO A 68 2.39 -12.51 -10.56
N VAL A 69 1.31 -12.34 -11.33
CA VAL A 69 0.19 -13.30 -11.44
C VAL A 69 0.12 -14.01 -12.79
N LYS A 70 1.10 -13.77 -13.68
CA LYS A 70 1.30 -14.46 -14.96
C LYS A 70 0.10 -14.42 -15.93
N GLY A 71 -0.64 -13.32 -15.96
CA GLY A 71 -1.84 -13.21 -16.80
C GLY A 71 -2.08 -11.81 -17.38
N ARG A 72 -2.91 -11.74 -18.44
CA ARG A 72 -3.45 -10.48 -18.96
C ARG A 72 -4.79 -10.20 -18.30
N HIS A 73 -4.96 -8.98 -17.81
CA HIS A 73 -6.14 -8.56 -17.06
C HIS A 73 -6.68 -7.26 -17.64
N LEU A 74 -8.00 -7.12 -17.64
CA LEU A 74 -8.66 -5.85 -17.87
C LEU A 74 -8.59 -5.02 -16.59
N GLU A 75 -8.08 -3.80 -16.71
CA GLU A 75 -7.84 -2.92 -15.57
C GLU A 75 -8.10 -1.47 -15.97
N PHE A 76 -8.40 -0.62 -14.98
CA PHE A 76 -8.36 0.82 -15.19
C PHE A 76 -6.90 1.27 -15.41
N PRO A 77 -6.65 2.25 -16.30
CA PRO A 77 -5.36 2.89 -16.39
C PRO A 77 -4.89 3.37 -15.01
N GLN A 78 -3.68 3.00 -14.64
CA GLN A 78 -3.13 3.32 -13.32
C GLN A 78 -1.60 3.42 -13.38
N GLY A 79 -1.02 4.18 -12.47
CA GLY A 79 0.42 4.37 -12.38
C GLY A 79 0.84 4.81 -10.98
N ALA A 80 2.05 4.42 -10.58
CA ALA A 80 2.68 4.93 -9.38
C ALA A 80 3.32 6.30 -9.66
N LYS A 81 3.36 7.15 -8.65
CA LYS A 81 4.03 8.45 -8.71
C LYS A 81 5.54 8.26 -8.90
N GLU A 82 6.14 9.12 -9.72
CA GLU A 82 7.60 9.25 -9.79
C GLU A 82 8.08 10.31 -8.78
N GLY A 83 9.15 9.99 -8.05
CA GLY A 83 9.72 10.88 -7.04
C GLY A 83 8.98 10.86 -5.69
N ALA A 84 9.53 11.59 -4.72
CA ALA A 84 9.13 11.52 -3.31
C ALA A 84 8.11 12.60 -2.86
N GLU A 85 7.73 13.53 -3.73
CA GLU A 85 6.78 14.60 -3.35
C GLU A 85 5.37 14.03 -3.11
N THR A 86 4.54 14.72 -2.33
CA THR A 86 3.14 14.32 -2.12
C THR A 86 2.27 14.74 -3.31
N PHE A 87 1.05 14.20 -3.41
CA PHE A 87 0.01 14.82 -4.23
C PHE A 87 -0.52 16.03 -3.44
N ASP A 88 -0.33 17.23 -3.98
CA ASP A 88 -0.95 18.46 -3.46
C ASP A 88 -2.47 18.47 -3.65
#